data_AF-K1SWM6-F1
#
_entry.id   AF-K1SWM6-F1
#
_cell.length_a   1.000
_cell.length_b   1.000
_cell.length_c   1.000
_cell.angle_alpha   90.00
_cell.angle_beta   90.00
_cell.angle_gamma   90.00
#
_symmetry.space_group_name_H-M   'P 1'
#
loop_
_entity.id
_entity.type
_entity.pdbx_description
1 polymer ?
#
loop_
_entity_poly.entity_id
_entity_poly.type
_entity_poly.pdbx_seq_one_letter_code
_entity_poly.pdbx_strand_id
1 'polypeptide(L)'
;MSALHNKEKEGVAMVTDKTRRSTFIEQNLGLVHSCAGRFRGRGIEYDDLYSAGCMGLVKAYDGFDESRGVCFSTYAVPVILGEIKKLFRDGGTVKVSRSLKELSLRINAAREHHSKLCGAEPTLSQLAEELGESVENITLA
;
A
#
# COMPACT_ATOMS: atom_id res chain seq x y z
N MET A 1 -39.01 52.76 4.84
CA MET A 1 -39.88 52.08 3.86
C MET A 1 -38.99 51.62 2.71
N SER A 2 -38.27 50.51 2.93
CA SER A 2 -38.44 49.20 2.25
C SER A 2 -38.14 49.27 0.75
N ALA A 3 -37.20 48.50 0.19
CA ALA A 3 -36.87 47.13 0.53
C ALA A 3 -35.42 46.76 0.15
N LEU A 4 -34.73 46.10 1.08
CA LEU A 4 -33.81 45.00 0.79
C LEU A 4 -34.56 43.96 -0.07
N HIS A 5 -33.91 43.30 -1.04
CA HIS A 5 -34.04 41.85 -1.30
C HIS A 5 -33.15 41.42 -2.48
N ASN A 6 -32.03 40.79 -2.11
CA ASN A 6 -31.38 39.62 -2.71
C ASN A 6 -31.64 39.25 -4.19
N LYS A 7 -30.53 39.04 -4.91
CA LYS A 7 -30.24 37.74 -5.53
C LYS A 7 -28.74 37.58 -5.81
N GLU A 8 -28.00 37.30 -4.74
CA GLU A 8 -26.83 36.44 -4.82
C GLU A 8 -27.30 35.06 -5.33
N LYS A 9 -26.85 34.66 -6.52
CA LYS A 9 -26.83 33.25 -6.95
C LYS A 9 -25.60 33.02 -7.80
N GLU A 10 -24.44 33.08 -7.15
CA GLU A 10 -23.25 32.38 -7.60
C GLU A 10 -23.37 30.89 -7.25
N GLY A 11 -23.00 30.04 -8.21
CA GLY A 11 -22.33 28.77 -7.95
C GLY A 11 -23.07 27.68 -7.18
N VAL A 12 -23.90 26.89 -7.87
CA VAL A 12 -24.04 25.47 -7.53
C VAL A 12 -23.63 24.67 -8.76
N ALA A 13 -22.32 24.55 -8.96
CA ALA A 13 -21.78 23.63 -9.94
C ALA A 13 -22.23 22.21 -9.57
N MET A 14 -22.96 21.58 -10.48
CA MET A 14 -23.43 20.21 -10.40
C MET A 14 -22.24 19.26 -10.15
N VAL A 15 -22.06 18.81 -8.92
CA VAL A 15 -21.04 17.82 -8.57
C VAL A 15 -21.48 16.48 -9.14
N THR A 16 -20.94 16.13 -10.30
CA THR A 16 -21.19 14.81 -10.91
C THR A 16 -20.52 13.70 -10.09
N ASP A 17 -21.05 12.49 -10.15
CA ASP A 17 -20.51 11.31 -9.45
C ASP A 17 -19.02 11.07 -9.76
N LYS A 18 -18.65 11.28 -11.03
CA LYS A 18 -17.25 11.25 -11.49
C LYS A 18 -16.35 12.26 -10.76
N THR A 19 -16.88 13.45 -10.45
CA THR A 19 -16.15 14.47 -9.69
C THR A 19 -15.95 14.04 -8.24
N ARG A 20 -16.98 13.47 -7.58
CA ARG A 20 -16.89 12.98 -6.19
C ARG A 20 -15.84 11.88 -6.07
N ARG A 21 -15.87 10.93 -7.00
CA ARG A 21 -14.88 9.84 -7.08
C ARG A 21 -13.47 10.38 -7.23
N SER A 22 -13.22 11.26 -8.21
CA SER A 22 -11.88 11.82 -8.43
C SER A 22 -11.38 12.57 -7.19
N THR A 23 -12.20 13.44 -6.61
CA THR A 23 -11.83 14.19 -5.41
C THR A 23 -11.51 13.28 -4.23
N PHE A 24 -12.30 12.23 -4.00
CA PHE A 24 -12.03 11.26 -2.93
C PHE A 24 -10.69 10.54 -3.14
N ILE A 25 -10.42 10.07 -4.37
CA ILE A 25 -9.17 9.39 -4.70
C ILE A 25 -7.98 10.32 -4.51
N GLU A 26 -8.07 11.56 -5.01
CA GLU A 26 -7.02 12.58 -4.89
C GLU A 26 -6.68 12.88 -3.42
N GLN A 27 -7.70 13.00 -2.56
CA GLN A 27 -7.51 13.22 -1.11
C GLN A 27 -6.80 12.05 -0.41
N ASN A 28 -6.84 10.85 -0.98
CA ASN A 28 -6.27 9.64 -0.38
C ASN A 28 -4.93 9.22 -1.01
N LEU A 29 -4.35 10.01 -1.93
CA LEU A 29 -3.05 9.69 -2.55
C LEU A 29 -1.90 9.57 -1.54
N GLY A 30 -1.98 10.28 -0.41
CA GLY A 30 -1.01 10.15 0.69
C GLY A 30 -0.89 8.71 1.20
N LEU A 31 -1.98 7.94 1.21
CA LEU A 31 -1.97 6.53 1.60
C LEU A 31 -1.14 5.68 0.63
N VAL A 32 -1.21 6.01 -0.66
CA VAL A 32 -0.42 5.34 -1.70
C VAL A 32 1.06 5.62 -1.51
N HIS A 33 1.44 6.88 -1.24
CA HIS A 33 2.82 7.23 -0.92
C HIS A 33 3.34 6.47 0.30
N SER A 34 2.57 6.39 1.38
CA SER A 34 2.95 5.62 2.57
C SER A 34 3.15 4.13 2.26
N CYS A 35 2.31 3.54 1.40
CA CYS A 35 2.44 2.14 1.02
C CYS A 35 3.64 1.90 0.08
N ALA A 36 3.76 2.67 -1.00
CA ALA A 36 4.84 2.56 -1.98
C ALA A 36 6.21 2.87 -1.39
N GLY A 37 6.28 3.80 -0.43
CA GLY A 37 7.51 4.17 0.28
C GLY A 37 8.21 2.97 0.93
N ARG A 38 7.45 1.98 1.40
CA ARG A 38 7.96 0.75 2.04
C ARG A 38 8.74 -0.15 1.08
N PHE A 39 8.60 0.07 -0.23
CA PHE A 39 9.24 -0.74 -1.28
C PHE A 39 10.36 0.01 -2.02
N ARG A 40 10.70 1.24 -1.60
CA ARG A 40 11.82 1.99 -2.19
C ARG A 40 13.13 1.20 -2.10
N GLY A 41 13.98 1.33 -3.12
CA GLY A 41 15.28 0.67 -3.17
C GLY A 41 15.22 -0.84 -3.44
N ARG A 42 14.05 -1.38 -3.82
CA ARG A 42 13.85 -2.81 -4.09
C ARG A 42 13.85 -3.16 -5.58
N GLY A 43 14.58 -2.39 -6.39
CA GLY A 43 14.81 -2.68 -7.80
C GLY A 43 13.69 -2.30 -8.77
N ILE A 44 12.62 -1.69 -8.26
CA ILE A 44 11.54 -1.06 -9.04
C ILE A 44 11.57 0.43 -8.73
N GLU A 45 11.42 1.25 -9.77
CA GLU A 45 11.38 2.70 -9.62
C GLU A 45 10.17 3.13 -8.80
N TYR A 46 10.32 4.21 -8.03
CA TYR A 46 9.26 4.67 -7.13
C TYR A 46 7.97 5.03 -7.89
N ASP A 47 8.09 5.59 -9.09
CA ASP A 47 6.94 6.00 -9.90
C ASP A 47 6.13 4.79 -10.39
N ASP A 48 6.78 3.66 -10.65
CA ASP A 48 6.10 2.39 -10.99
C ASP A 48 5.37 1.82 -9.77
N LEU A 49 6.04 1.82 -8.59
CA LEU A 49 5.42 1.42 -7.32
C LEU A 49 4.21 2.29 -7.00
N TYR A 50 4.35 3.61 -7.17
CA TYR A 50 3.30 4.57 -6.94
C TYR A 50 2.14 4.38 -7.91
N SER A 51 2.42 4.21 -9.21
CA SER A 51 1.40 3.98 -10.24
C SER A 51 0.61 2.69 -9.97
N ALA A 52 1.27 1.60 -9.61
CA ALA A 52 0.61 0.37 -9.19
C ALA A 52 -0.23 0.57 -7.92
N GLY A 53 0.29 1.30 -6.94
CA GLY A 53 -0.45 1.65 -5.75
C GLY A 53 -1.70 2.51 -6.04
N CYS A 54 -1.63 3.44 -6.98
CA CYS A 54 -2.77 4.24 -7.44
C CYS A 54 -3.85 3.37 -8.08
N MET A 55 -3.48 2.36 -8.88
CA MET A 55 -4.44 1.36 -9.39
C MET A 55 -5.11 0.61 -8.26
N GLY A 56 -4.36 0.27 -7.20
CA GLY A 56 -4.90 -0.35 -6.00
C GLY A 56 -5.88 0.55 -5.24
N LEU A 57 -5.58 1.84 -5.12
CA LEU A 57 -6.47 2.81 -4.48
C LEU A 57 -7.79 2.97 -5.24
N VAL A 58 -7.72 3.04 -6.58
CA VAL A 58 -8.90 3.04 -7.46
C VAL A 58 -9.75 1.79 -7.22
N LYS A 59 -9.14 0.60 -7.25
CA LYS A 59 -9.85 -0.66 -6.98
C LYS A 59 -10.45 -0.71 -5.57
N ALA A 60 -9.75 -0.15 -4.60
CA ALA A 60 -10.23 -0.06 -3.23
C ALA A 60 -11.47 0.84 -3.14
N TYR A 61 -11.46 2.00 -3.79
CA TYR A 61 -12.64 2.88 -3.86
C TYR A 61 -13.83 2.15 -4.49
N ASP A 62 -13.63 1.54 -5.67
CA ASP A 62 -14.71 0.90 -6.42
C ASP A 62 -15.26 -0.35 -5.70
N GLY A 63 -14.48 -0.99 -4.82
CA GLY A 63 -14.86 -2.20 -4.09
C GLY A 63 -15.14 -2.03 -2.59
N PHE A 64 -15.07 -0.82 -2.06
CA PHE A 64 -15.31 -0.56 -0.64
C PHE A 64 -16.80 -0.50 -0.34
N ASP A 65 -17.19 -1.06 0.80
CA ASP A 65 -18.56 -1.12 1.26
C ASP A 65 -18.66 -0.46 2.64
N GLU A 66 -19.18 0.76 2.65
CA GLU A 66 -19.34 1.59 3.86
C GLU A 66 -20.25 0.93 4.91
N SER A 67 -21.17 0.05 4.50
CA SER A 67 -22.11 -0.61 5.43
C SER A 67 -21.42 -1.57 6.40
N ARG A 68 -20.16 -1.93 6.13
CA ARG A 68 -19.36 -2.83 6.98
C ARG A 68 -18.78 -2.17 8.22
N GLY A 69 -18.89 -0.84 8.35
CA GLY A 69 -18.52 -0.12 9.58
C GLY A 69 -17.03 -0.07 9.90
N VAL A 70 -16.16 -0.19 8.89
CA VAL A 70 -14.70 -0.07 9.03
C VAL A 70 -14.17 1.15 8.28
N CYS A 71 -13.01 1.67 8.69
CA CYS A 71 -12.38 2.78 7.97
C CYS A 71 -11.96 2.33 6.55
N PHE A 72 -12.07 3.24 5.57
CA PHE A 72 -11.63 2.97 4.19
C PHE A 72 -10.18 2.49 4.12
N SER A 73 -9.27 3.10 4.89
CA SER A 73 -7.85 2.72 4.93
C SER A 73 -7.63 1.26 5.35
N THR A 74 -8.47 0.72 6.23
CA THR A 74 -8.43 -0.68 6.66
C THR A 74 -8.61 -1.63 5.48
N TYR A 75 -9.48 -1.29 4.53
CA TYR A 75 -9.69 -2.04 3.30
C TYR A 75 -8.69 -1.69 2.20
N ALA A 76 -8.37 -0.41 2.05
CA ALA A 76 -7.55 0.07 0.93
C ALA A 76 -6.09 -0.36 1.03
N VAL A 77 -5.49 -0.36 2.22
CA VAL A 77 -4.08 -0.74 2.41
C VAL A 77 -3.76 -2.13 1.85
N PRO A 78 -4.48 -3.22 2.20
CA PRO A 78 -4.17 -4.54 1.64
C PRO A 78 -4.37 -4.61 0.12
N VAL A 79 -5.34 -3.88 -0.45
CA VAL A 79 -5.56 -3.81 -1.91
C VAL A 79 -4.39 -3.10 -2.60
N ILE A 80 -3.97 -1.94 -2.09
CA ILE A 80 -2.83 -1.15 -2.59
C ILE A 80 -1.55 -1.99 -2.54
N LEU A 81 -1.24 -2.59 -1.40
CA LEU A 81 -0.06 -3.44 -1.23
C LEU A 81 -0.09 -4.65 -2.16
N GLY A 82 -1.29 -5.22 -2.43
CA GLY A 82 -1.47 -6.31 -3.37
C GLY A 82 -1.06 -5.94 -4.79
N GLU A 83 -1.47 -4.77 -5.28
CA GLU A 83 -1.08 -4.27 -6.61
C GLU A 83 0.42 -3.98 -6.70
N ILE A 84 1.01 -3.37 -5.67
CA ILE A 84 2.46 -3.13 -5.63
C ILE A 84 3.24 -4.46 -5.66
N LYS A 85 2.81 -5.45 -4.87
CA LYS A 85 3.43 -6.79 -4.82
C LYS A 85 3.33 -7.54 -6.15
N LYS A 86 2.30 -7.29 -6.98
CA LYS A 86 2.17 -7.92 -8.31
C LYS A 86 3.33 -7.56 -9.22
N LEU A 87 3.86 -6.34 -9.14
CA LEU A 87 5.02 -5.94 -9.96
C LEU A 87 6.23 -6.85 -9.75
N PHE A 88 6.39 -7.40 -8.54
CA PHE A 88 7.47 -8.34 -8.20
C PHE A 88 7.19 -9.78 -8.67
N ARG A 89 5.95 -10.13 -9.00
CA ARG A 89 5.55 -11.48 -9.47
C ARG A 89 5.43 -11.57 -10.98
N ASP A 90 4.81 -10.57 -11.60
CA ASP A 90 4.43 -10.59 -13.01
C ASP A 90 5.57 -10.07 -13.92
N GLY A 91 6.52 -9.32 -13.35
CA GLY A 91 7.74 -8.87 -14.03
C GLY A 91 8.82 -9.95 -14.10
N GLY A 92 8.55 -11.13 -14.68
CA GLY A 92 9.47 -12.28 -14.79
C GLY A 92 10.87 -12.03 -15.39
N THR A 93 11.23 -10.79 -15.69
CA THR A 93 12.55 -10.34 -16.15
C THR A 93 13.05 -9.08 -15.41
N VAL A 94 12.18 -8.38 -14.66
CA VAL A 94 12.54 -7.23 -13.83
C VAL A 94 13.02 -7.76 -12.48
N LYS A 95 14.34 -7.97 -12.38
CA LYS A 95 15.13 -8.15 -11.14
C LYS A 95 14.26 -8.13 -9.87
N VAL A 96 13.91 -9.30 -9.33
CA VAL A 96 13.85 -9.42 -7.86
C VAL A 96 15.15 -8.79 -7.38
N SER A 97 15.09 -7.66 -6.66
CA SER A 97 16.32 -6.96 -6.31
C SER A 97 17.22 -7.96 -5.62
N ARG A 98 18.50 -7.97 -6.00
CA ARG A 98 19.50 -8.85 -5.40
C ARG A 98 19.37 -8.83 -3.87
N SER A 99 19.10 -7.67 -3.30
CA SER A 99 18.83 -7.45 -1.87
C SER A 99 17.62 -8.22 -1.31
N LEU A 100 16.47 -8.26 -2.00
CA LEU A 100 15.31 -9.02 -1.53
C LEU A 100 15.55 -10.53 -1.61
N LYS A 101 16.18 -10.98 -2.69
CA LYS A 101 16.52 -12.40 -2.84
C LYS A 101 17.54 -12.82 -1.78
N GLU A 102 18.56 -12.00 -1.54
CA GLU A 102 19.54 -12.19 -0.47
C GLU A 102 18.88 -12.16 0.90
N LEU A 103 17.94 -11.26 1.15
CA LEU A 103 17.17 -11.22 2.40
C LEU A 103 16.32 -12.47 2.59
N SER A 104 15.60 -12.92 1.55
CA SER A 104 14.80 -14.15 1.60
C SER A 104 15.67 -15.39 1.87
N LEU A 105 16.86 -15.45 1.25
CA LEU A 105 17.86 -16.49 1.54
C LEU A 105 18.36 -16.42 2.99
N ARG A 106 18.66 -15.23 3.51
CA ARG A 106 19.05 -15.03 4.92
C ARG A 106 17.94 -15.43 5.89
N ILE A 107 16.68 -15.10 5.59
CA ILE A 107 15.51 -15.50 6.38
C ILE A 107 15.39 -17.02 6.45
N ASN A 108 15.51 -17.71 5.31
CA ASN A 108 15.44 -19.16 5.28
C ASN A 108 16.58 -19.82 6.07
N ALA A 109 17.80 -19.28 5.96
CA ALA A 109 18.93 -19.76 6.74
C ALA A 109 18.74 -19.56 8.26
N ALA A 110 18.25 -18.38 8.67
CA ALA A 110 17.95 -18.07 10.07
C ALA A 110 16.84 -18.97 10.64
N ARG A 111 15.77 -19.23 9.87
CA ARG A 111 14.72 -20.19 10.24
C ARG A 111 15.28 -21.59 10.47
N GLU A 112 16.08 -22.08 9.55
CA GLU A 112 16.69 -23.41 9.66
C GLU A 112 17.63 -23.50 10.88
N HIS A 113 18.42 -22.45 11.13
CA HIS A 113 19.31 -22.37 12.28
C HIS A 113 18.54 -22.36 13.61
N HIS A 114 17.51 -21.53 13.74
CA HIS A 114 16.67 -21.45 14.93
C HIS A 114 15.91 -22.76 15.20
N SER A 115 15.36 -23.36 14.14
CA SER A 115 14.66 -24.65 14.24
C SER A 115 15.59 -25.76 14.76
N LYS A 116 16.86 -25.79 14.32
CA LYS A 116 17.87 -26.75 14.82
C LYS A 116 18.27 -26.51 16.28
N LEU A 117 18.37 -25.26 16.72
CA LEU A 117 18.80 -24.93 18.09
C LEU A 117 17.67 -25.04 19.13
N CYS A 118 16.49 -24.56 18.78
CA CYS A 118 15.38 -24.38 19.71
C CYS A 118 14.23 -25.38 19.49
N GLY A 119 14.25 -26.16 18.40
CA GLY A 119 13.19 -27.11 18.06
C GLY A 119 11.86 -26.45 17.66
N ALA A 120 11.87 -25.16 17.37
CA ALA A 120 10.68 -24.36 17.06
C ALA A 120 10.98 -23.32 15.97
N GLU A 121 9.94 -22.91 15.23
CA GLU A 121 10.05 -21.84 14.25
C GLU A 121 10.22 -20.47 14.93
N PRO A 122 11.13 -19.61 14.44
CA PRO A 122 11.28 -18.26 14.97
C PRO A 122 10.10 -17.38 14.56
N THR A 123 9.72 -16.47 15.45
CA THR A 123 8.73 -15.42 15.17
C THR A 123 9.31 -14.36 14.20
N LEU A 124 8.43 -13.58 13.58
CA LEU A 124 8.86 -12.48 12.70
C LEU A 124 9.74 -11.46 13.43
N SER A 125 9.45 -11.19 14.71
CA SER A 125 10.24 -10.28 15.55
C SER A 125 11.62 -10.83 15.84
N GLN A 126 11.75 -12.13 16.11
CA GLN A 126 13.05 -12.78 16.33
C GLN A 126 13.89 -12.78 15.05
N LEU A 127 13.28 -13.08 13.90
CA LEU A 127 13.97 -13.00 12.61
C LEU A 127 14.42 -11.57 12.28
N ALA A 128 13.58 -10.58 12.58
CA ALA A 128 13.90 -9.17 12.39
C ALA A 128 15.10 -8.75 13.25
N GLU A 129 15.10 -9.13 14.53
CA GLU A 129 16.19 -8.86 15.46
C GLU A 129 17.49 -9.56 15.05
N GLU A 130 17.43 -10.85 14.72
CA GLU A 130 18.59 -11.65 14.29
C GLU A 130 19.23 -11.11 13.00
N LEU A 131 18.40 -10.69 12.05
CA LEU A 131 18.86 -10.24 10.73
C LEU A 131 19.14 -8.73 10.64
N GLY A 132 18.87 -7.98 11.71
CA GLY A 132 19.01 -6.51 11.74
C GLY A 132 18.07 -5.79 10.77
N GLU A 133 16.88 -6.35 10.55
CA GLU A 133 15.87 -5.86 9.59
C GLU A 133 14.58 -5.49 10.32
N SER A 134 13.71 -4.71 9.68
CA SER A 134 12.38 -4.46 10.24
C SER A 134 11.46 -5.66 10.06
N VAL A 135 10.51 -5.86 10.97
CA VAL A 135 9.47 -6.90 10.83
C VAL A 135 8.72 -6.75 9.52
N GLU A 136 8.52 -5.51 9.07
CA GLU A 136 7.95 -5.19 7.77
C GLU A 136 8.82 -5.72 6.62
N ASN A 137 10.14 -5.55 6.67
CA ASN A 137 11.04 -6.08 5.65
C ASN A 137 11.01 -7.61 5.62
N ILE A 138 11.02 -8.26 6.79
CA ILE A 138 10.93 -9.72 6.91
C ILE A 138 9.62 -10.25 6.31
N THR A 139 8.50 -9.56 6.55
CA THR A 139 7.17 -9.96 6.02
C THR A 139 7.06 -9.79 4.50
N LEU A 140 7.88 -8.92 3.93
CA LEU A 140 7.81 -8.57 2.51
C LEU A 140 8.82 -9.34 1.63
N ALA A 141 9.79 -10.04 2.22
CA ALA A 141 10.80 -10.85 1.55
C ALA A 141 10.39 -12.34 1.43
#